data_AF-A0AAD1WNQ1-F1
#
_entry.id   AF-A0AAD1WNQ1-F1
#
_cell.length_a   1.000
_cell.length_b   1.000
_cell.length_c   1.000
_cell.angle_alpha   90.00
_cell.angle_beta   90.00
_cell.angle_gamma   90.00
#
_symmetry.space_group_name_H-M   'P 1'
#
loop_
_entity.id
_entity.type
_entity.pdbx_description
1 polymer ?
#
loop_
_entity_poly.entity_id
_entity_poly.type
_entity_poly.pdbx_seq_one_letter_code
_entity_poly.pdbx_strand_id
1 'polypeptide(L)'
;MRREKAQIQSHMVAMEDRQRWKNIKIRGILKQISTAEIPHLIRRLLTHLFSSTHAKLMALDGCFRLSASLLHSPEVNGDIIVRF
;
A
#
# COMPACT_ATOMS: atom_id res chain seq x y z
N MET A 1 -3.11 -11.31 34.45
CA MET A 1 -3.95 -11.54 33.24
C MET A 1 -4.56 -10.29 32.58
N ARG A 2 -5.38 -9.43 33.22
CA ARG A 2 -5.96 -8.25 32.50
C ARG A 2 -4.93 -7.20 32.06
N ARG A 3 -3.87 -6.96 32.85
CA ARG A 3 -2.78 -6.00 32.53
C ARG A 3 -1.86 -6.48 31.40
N GLU A 4 -1.59 -7.79 31.34
CA GLU A 4 -0.74 -8.39 30.29
C GLU A 4 -1.42 -8.33 28.91
N LYS A 5 -2.75 -8.53 28.86
CA LYS A 5 -3.51 -8.43 27.60
C LYS A 5 -3.46 -7.03 26.99
N ALA A 6 -3.51 -5.98 27.82
CA ALA A 6 -3.41 -4.60 27.37
C ALA A 6 -2.02 -4.24 26.83
N GLN A 7 -0.95 -4.77 27.45
CA GLN A 7 0.42 -4.60 26.98
C GLN A 7 0.65 -5.28 25.63
N ILE A 8 0.16 -6.51 25.45
CA ILE A 8 0.26 -7.22 24.16
C ILE A 8 -0.48 -6.45 23.07
N GLN A 9 -1.70 -5.96 23.35
CA GLN A 9 -2.49 -5.21 22.37
C GLN A 9 -1.83 -3.88 21.99
N SER A 10 -1.28 -3.14 22.95
CA SER A 10 -0.52 -1.91 22.67
C SER A 10 0.74 -2.19 21.86
N HIS A 11 1.43 -3.29 22.14
CA HIS A 11 2.61 -3.70 21.38
C HIS A 11 2.27 -4.08 19.94
N MET A 12 1.18 -4.81 19.72
CA MET A 12 0.69 -5.16 18.38
C MET A 12 0.36 -3.91 17.55
N VAL A 13 -0.36 -2.95 18.13
CA VAL A 13 -0.70 -1.68 17.46
C VAL A 13 0.57 -0.92 17.08
N ALA A 14 1.55 -0.83 17.98
CA ALA A 14 2.82 -0.16 17.71
C ALA A 14 3.62 -0.86 16.60
N MET A 15 3.56 -2.19 16.50
CA MET A 15 4.19 -2.94 15.41
C MET A 15 3.49 -2.72 14.06
N GLU A 16 2.16 -2.70 14.04
CA GLU A 16 1.38 -2.39 12.84
C GLU A 16 1.63 -0.96 12.35
N ASP A 17 1.68 0.02 13.26
CA ASP A 17 1.94 1.41 12.91
C ASP A 17 3.35 1.61 12.35
N ARG A 18 4.37 0.96 12.93
CA ARG A 18 5.73 0.95 12.37
C ARG A 18 5.80 0.37 10.96
N GLN A 19 5.00 -0.65 10.66
CA GLN A 19 4.89 -1.20 9.31
C GLN A 19 4.09 -0.29 8.36
N ARG A 20 3.05 0.39 8.87
CA ARG A 20 2.21 1.30 8.07
C ARG A 20 2.95 2.55 7.62
N TRP A 21 3.93 3.05 8.36
CA TRP A 21 4.70 4.25 7.98
C TRP A 21 5.47 4.10 6.67
N LYS A 22 5.69 2.87 6.21
CA LYS A 22 6.33 2.55 4.92
C LYS A 22 5.34 2.22 3.79
N ASN A 23 4.04 2.22 4.08
CA ASN A 23 3.00 1.79 3.15
C ASN A 23 2.16 2.99 2.69
N ILE A 24 2.09 3.23 1.38
CA ILE A 24 1.17 4.18 0.74
C ILE A 24 -0.03 3.42 0.19
N LYS A 25 -1.24 3.88 0.52
CA LYS A 25 -2.49 3.35 -0.05
C LYS A 25 -2.95 4.20 -1.24
N ILE A 26 -3.02 3.60 -2.42
CA ILE A 26 -3.52 4.22 -3.65
C ILE A 26 -4.93 3.67 -3.94
N ARG A 27 -5.90 4.56 -4.10
CA ARG A 27 -7.30 4.23 -4.36
C ARG A 27 -7.67 4.46 -5.82
N GLY A 28 -8.73 3.83 -6.30
CA GLY A 28 -9.28 4.06 -7.63
C GLY A 28 -8.50 3.42 -8.78
N ILE A 29 -7.71 2.38 -8.50
CA ILE A 29 -7.01 1.64 -9.55
C ILE A 29 -7.98 0.63 -10.16
N LEU A 30 -8.16 0.74 -11.48
CA LEU A 30 -9.07 -0.11 -12.25
C LEU A 30 -8.70 -1.59 -12.11
N LYS A 31 -9.70 -2.45 -11.92
CA LYS A 31 -9.47 -3.90 -11.69
C LYS A 31 -8.78 -4.59 -12.87
N GLN A 32 -8.98 -4.09 -14.08
CA GLN A 32 -8.35 -4.58 -15.31
C GLN A 32 -6.83 -4.42 -15.34
N ILE A 33 -6.26 -3.49 -14.55
CA ILE A 33 -4.80 -3.39 -14.40
C ILE A 33 -4.35 -4.65 -13.67
N SER A 34 -3.51 -5.45 -14.31
CA SER A 34 -2.99 -6.68 -13.72
C SER A 34 -2.03 -6.36 -12.57
N THR A 35 -1.87 -7.30 -11.63
CA THR A 35 -0.91 -7.13 -10.52
C THR A 35 0.53 -7.00 -10.99
N ALA A 36 0.86 -7.56 -12.15
CA ALA A 36 2.17 -7.43 -12.78
C ALA A 36 2.44 -6.02 -13.35
N GLU A 37 1.40 -5.28 -13.74
CA GLU A 37 1.54 -3.93 -14.30
C GLU A 37 1.64 -2.85 -13.22
N ILE A 38 1.17 -3.14 -11.99
CA ILE A 38 1.16 -2.19 -10.88
C ILE A 38 2.54 -1.56 -10.62
N PRO A 39 3.65 -2.32 -10.46
CA PRO A 39 4.95 -1.71 -10.17
C PRO A 39 5.42 -0.72 -11.25
N HIS A 40 5.12 -1.03 -12.52
CA HIS A 40 5.43 -0.15 -13.65
C HIS A 40 4.58 1.12 -13.62
N LEU A 41 3.28 1.00 -13.30
CA LEU A 41 2.38 2.14 -13.11
C LEU A 41 2.86 3.05 -11.98
N ILE A 42 3.25 2.48 -10.83
CA ILE A 42 3.77 3.23 -9.69
C ILE A 42 5.05 3.96 -10.07
N ARG A 43 6.00 3.29 -10.74
CA ARG A 43 7.23 3.94 -11.23
C ARG A 43 6.94 5.10 -12.17
N ARG A 44 5.98 4.95 -13.09
CA ARG A 44 5.54 6.04 -13.98
C ARG A 44 4.95 7.21 -13.20
N LEU A 45 4.08 6.93 -12.22
CA LEU A 45 3.47 7.95 -11.37
C LEU A 45 4.52 8.71 -10.55
N LEU A 46 5.48 8.01 -9.94
CA LEU A 46 6.59 8.62 -9.22
C LEU A 46 7.45 9.50 -10.13
N THR A 47 7.74 9.03 -11.34
CA THR A 47 8.53 9.81 -12.32
C THR A 47 7.77 11.04 -12.84
N HIS A 48 6.43 11.01 -12.81
CA HIS A 48 5.61 12.14 -13.20
C HIS A 48 5.48 13.18 -12.07
N LEU A 49 5.38 12.73 -10.81
CA LEU A 49 5.19 13.60 -9.64
C LEU A 49 6.49 14.16 -9.08
N PHE A 50 7.59 13.42 -9.21
CA PHE A 50 8.89 13.79 -8.69
C PHE A 50 9.89 13.93 -9.83
N SER A 51 10.94 14.75 -9.63
CA SER A 51 12.06 14.78 -10.59
C SER A 51 12.64 13.37 -10.79
N SER A 52 13.15 13.11 -12.00
CA SER A 52 13.64 11.79 -12.40
C SER A 52 14.73 11.23 -11.45
N THR A 53 15.52 12.10 -10.83
CA THR A 53 16.52 11.73 -9.81
C THR A 53 15.87 11.21 -8.53
N HIS A 54 14.82 11.87 -8.03
CA HIS A 54 14.12 11.46 -6.81
C HIS A 54 13.32 10.17 -7.04
N ALA A 55 12.65 10.05 -8.19
CA ALA A 55 11.90 8.85 -8.54
C ALA A 55 12.79 7.60 -8.66
N LYS A 56 14.05 7.75 -9.09
CA LYS A 56 15.02 6.64 -9.16
C LYS A 56 15.55 6.20 -7.79
N LEU A 57 15.57 7.09 -6.80
CA LEU A 57 16.06 6.80 -5.45
C LEU A 57 15.01 6.12 -4.57
N MET A 58 13.73 6.18 -4.94
CA MET A 58 12.66 5.49 -4.21
C MET A 58 12.69 3.99 -4.52
N ALA A 59 13.21 3.21 -3.56
CA ALA A 59 13.08 1.76 -3.59
C ALA A 59 11.61 1.36 -3.39
N LEU A 60 11.12 0.43 -4.21
CA LEU A 60 9.81 -0.16 -4.05
C LEU A 60 10.00 -1.57 -3.52
N ASP A 61 9.69 -1.76 -2.23
CA ASP A 61 9.77 -3.06 -1.55
C ASP A 61 8.66 -4.02 -2.00
N GLY A 62 7.50 -3.49 -2.40
CA GLY A 62 6.40 -4.31 -2.88
C GLY A 62 5.14 -3.54 -3.25
N CYS A 63 4.26 -4.17 -4.02
CA CYS A 63 2.97 -3.64 -4.41
C CYS A 63 1.91 -4.74 -4.27
N PHE A 64 0.88 -4.48 -3.49
CA PHE A 64 -0.17 -5.47 -3.18
C PHE A 64 -1.53 -4.86 -3.48
N ARG A 65 -2.33 -5.53 -4.32
CA ARG A 65 -3.73 -5.20 -4.45
C ARG A 65 -4.47 -5.75 -3.23
N LEU A 66 -5.16 -4.87 -2.51
CA LEU A 66 -6.10 -5.31 -1.49
C LEU A 66 -7.28 -5.98 -2.19
N SER A 67 -7.59 -7.21 -1.78
CA SER A 67 -8.81 -7.87 -2.18
C SER A 67 -9.99 -6.97 -1.84
N ALA A 68 -10.81 -6.61 -2.82
CA ALA A 68 -11.97 -5.76 -2.62
C ALA A 68 -12.85 -6.34 -1.50
N SER A 69 -12.87 -5.67 -0.35
CA SER A 69 -13.74 -6.03 0.76
C SER A 69 -15.17 -5.68 0.37
N LEU A 70 -15.94 -6.69 -0.06
CA LEU A 70 -17.42 -6.87 -0.10
C LEU A 70 -18.34 -5.69 -0.51
N LEU A 71 -17.84 -4.50 -0.78
CA LEU A 71 -18.62 -3.31 -1.11
C LEU A 71 -18.58 -3.10 -2.62
N HIS A 72 -19.71 -3.48 -3.21
CA HIS A 72 -20.10 -3.43 -4.61
C HIS A 72 -19.68 -2.14 -5.34
N SER A 73 -18.52 -2.17 -6.00
CA SER A 73 -18.37 -1.50 -7.29
C SER A 73 -17.54 -2.40 -8.21
N PRO A 74 -18.14 -2.92 -9.31
CA PRO A 74 -17.51 -3.94 -10.13
C PRO A 74 -16.25 -3.45 -10.87
N GLU A 75 -16.09 -2.15 -11.12
CA GLU A 75 -15.10 -1.64 -12.08
C GLU A 75 -13.90 -0.88 -11.45
N VAL A 76 -14.09 -0.19 -10.32
CA VAL A 76 -13.16 0.88 -9.89
C VAL A 76 -12.28 0.54 -8.67
N ASN A 77 -12.67 -0.43 -7.83
CA ASN A 77 -12.07 -0.56 -6.50
C ASN A 77 -11.12 -1.75 -6.36
N GLY A 78 -9.91 -1.63 -6.92
CA GLY A 78 -8.74 -2.36 -6.43
C GLY A 78 -7.82 -1.39 -5.68
N ASP A 79 -8.02 -1.19 -4.38
CA ASP A 79 -7.05 -0.42 -3.59
C ASP A 79 -5.68 -1.11 -3.64
N ILE A 80 -4.61 -0.34 -3.78
CA ILE A 80 -3.23 -0.86 -3.82
C ILE A 80 -2.46 -0.33 -2.62
N ILE A 81 -1.77 -1.21 -1.94
CA ILE A 81 -0.73 -0.86 -0.98
C ILE A 81 0.62 -0.93 -1.69
N VAL A 82 1.31 0.20 -1.71
CA VAL A 82 2.69 0.34 -2.18
C VAL A 82 3.59 0.44 -0.96
N ARG A 83 4.61 -0.41 -0.89
CA ARG A 83 5.62 -0.37 0.18
C ARG A 83 6.93 0.20 -0.37
N PHE A 84 7.50 1.14 0.37
CA PHE A 84 8.81 1.76 0.13
C PHE A 84 9.83 1.37 1.19
#